data_AF-A0A2Z6M5M9-F1
#
_entry.id   AF-A0A2Z6M5M9-F1
#
_cell.length_a   1.000
_cell.length_b   1.000
_cell.length_c   1.000
_cell.angle_alpha   90.00
_cell.angle_beta   90.00
_cell.angle_gamma   90.00
#
_symmetry.space_group_name_H-M   'P 1'
#
loop_
_entity.id
_entity.type
_entity.pdbx_description
1 polymer ?
#
loop_
_entity_poly.entity_id
_entity_poly.type
_entity_poly.pdbx_seq_one_letter_code
_entity_poly.pdbx_strand_id
1 'polypeptide(L)'
;MQYKTVQEYEDFLIGLADNFLREIYYLGARKISLTGLPPMGCLPLERAINILDLHSCVDYYNDVALEFNAKLGCLVTKLNKELNGFQLVDASAYDMVLQIVTHPSQYAHCIYSATWLIKPAGGLLVLHWIVFN
;
A
#
# COMPACT_ATOMS: atom_id res chain seq x y z
N MET A 1 -18.64 0.51 18.14
CA MET A 1 -17.36 0.40 17.41
C MET A 1 -16.27 0.24 18.47
N GLN A 2 -15.33 -0.70 18.28
CA GLN A 2 -14.32 -1.08 19.29
C GLN A 2 -13.17 -0.05 19.42
N TYR A 3 -13.04 0.86 18.45
CA TYR A 3 -12.03 1.93 18.42
C TYR A 3 -12.71 3.29 18.42
N LYS A 4 -12.15 4.26 19.15
CA LYS A 4 -12.68 5.62 19.31
C LYS A 4 -11.94 6.65 18.47
N THR A 5 -10.70 6.35 18.05
CA THR A 5 -9.89 7.22 17.18
C THR A 5 -9.29 6.43 16.01
N VAL A 6 -8.88 7.14 14.95
CA VAL A 6 -8.14 6.54 13.83
C VAL A 6 -6.81 5.96 14.31
N GLN A 7 -6.10 6.70 15.17
CA GLN A 7 -4.85 6.29 15.82
C GLN A 7 -4.96 4.94 16.55
N GLU A 8 -6.01 4.73 17.33
CA GLU A 8 -6.23 3.45 18.02
C GLU A 8 -6.41 2.29 17.03
N TYR A 9 -7.06 2.55 15.90
CA TYR A 9 -7.24 1.55 14.85
C TYR A 9 -5.94 1.26 14.09
N GLU A 10 -5.14 2.30 13.79
CA GLU A 10 -3.81 2.14 13.20
C GLU A 10 -2.89 1.32 14.11
N ASP A 11 -2.85 1.62 15.40
CA ASP A 11 -2.04 0.87 16.38
C ASP A 11 -2.47 -0.60 16.45
N PHE A 12 -3.77 -0.86 16.37
CA PHE A 12 -4.30 -2.21 16.28
C PHE A 12 -3.81 -2.94 15.01
N LEU A 13 -3.87 -2.30 13.85
CA LEU A 13 -3.39 -2.87 12.58
C LEU A 13 -1.87 -3.13 12.61
N ILE A 14 -1.10 -2.21 13.18
CA ILE A 14 0.35 -2.38 13.38
C ILE A 14 0.64 -3.56 14.32
N GLY A 15 -0.16 -3.73 15.37
CA GLY A 15 -0.08 -4.89 16.27
C GLY A 15 -0.36 -6.21 15.55
N LEU A 16 -1.37 -6.27 14.67
CA LEU A 16 -1.64 -7.44 13.84
C LEU A 16 -0.47 -7.74 12.89
N ALA A 17 0.11 -6.70 12.27
CA ALA A 17 1.26 -6.86 11.39
C ALA A 17 2.50 -7.37 12.14
N ASP A 18 2.83 -6.84 13.33
CA ASP A 18 3.93 -7.32 14.17
C ASP A 18 3.79 -8.81 14.47
N ASN A 19 2.60 -9.22 14.93
CA ASN A 19 2.31 -10.62 15.24
C ASN A 19 2.48 -11.52 14.01
N PHE A 20 1.85 -11.17 12.88
CA PHE A 20 1.94 -11.93 11.65
C PHE A 20 3.38 -12.09 11.15
N LEU A 21 4.16 -11.01 11.17
CA LEU A 21 5.56 -11.00 10.73
C LEU A 21 6.46 -11.89 11.60
N ARG A 22 6.21 -11.93 12.92
CA ARG A 22 6.90 -12.85 13.82
C ARG A 22 6.56 -14.30 13.53
N GLU A 23 5.27 -14.61 13.35
CA GLU A 23 4.82 -15.97 13.06
C GLU A 23 5.49 -16.52 11.80
N ILE A 24 5.46 -15.77 10.69
CA ILE A 24 6.08 -16.22 9.45
C ILE A 24 7.61 -16.26 9.52
N TYR A 25 8.23 -15.39 10.33
CA TYR A 25 9.66 -15.51 10.63
C TYR A 25 9.98 -16.83 11.33
N TYR A 26 9.18 -17.25 12.33
CA TYR A 26 9.35 -18.54 13.00
C TYR A 26 9.05 -19.74 12.10
N LEU A 27 8.21 -19.56 11.07
CA LEU A 27 8.00 -20.54 10.00
C LEU A 27 9.15 -20.59 8.97
N GLY A 28 10.14 -19.71 9.07
CA GLY A 28 11.35 -19.72 8.24
C GLY A 28 11.44 -18.61 7.20
N ALA A 29 10.48 -17.69 7.13
CA ALA A 29 10.60 -16.53 6.24
C ALA A 29 11.78 -15.64 6.65
N ARG A 30 12.57 -15.19 5.68
CA ARG A 30 13.75 -14.34 5.92
C ARG A 30 13.76 -13.05 5.13
N LYS A 31 12.99 -12.95 4.05
CA LYS A 31 12.93 -11.75 3.20
C LYS A 31 11.48 -11.43 2.89
N ILE A 32 11.02 -10.25 3.28
CA ILE A 32 9.63 -9.83 3.12
C ILE A 32 9.60 -8.35 2.75
N SER A 33 8.72 -8.00 1.81
CA SER A 33 8.38 -6.62 1.49
C SER A 33 6.98 -6.31 2.00
N LEU A 34 6.84 -5.29 2.84
CA LEU A 34 5.57 -4.72 3.24
C LEU A 34 5.29 -3.50 2.39
N THR A 35 4.06 -3.35 1.92
CA THR A 35 3.68 -2.17 1.14
C THR A 35 2.92 -1.21 2.04
N GLY A 36 3.38 0.04 2.14
CA GLY A 36 2.65 1.09 2.83
C GLY A 36 1.36 1.49 2.10
N LEU A 37 0.62 2.44 2.67
CA LEU A 37 -0.56 3.01 2.05
C LEU A 37 -0.19 4.04 0.97
N PRO A 38 -0.92 4.08 -0.16
CA PRO A 38 -0.81 5.16 -1.14
C PRO A 38 -1.36 6.50 -0.58
N PRO A 39 -1.25 7.63 -1.29
CA PRO A 39 -2.00 8.85 -0.97
C PRO A 39 -3.50 8.58 -1.13
N MET A 40 -4.14 8.13 -0.04
CA MET A 40 -5.52 7.66 -0.03
C MET A 40 -6.50 8.73 -0.52
N GLY A 41 -6.29 9.99 -0.13
CA GLY A 41 -7.11 11.11 -0.56
C GLY A 41 -7.03 11.41 -2.05
N CYS A 42 -5.98 10.94 -2.73
CA CYS A 42 -5.80 11.13 -4.17
C CYS A 42 -6.36 9.97 -5.01
N LEU A 43 -6.95 8.94 -4.40
CA LEU A 43 -7.52 7.83 -5.14
C LEU A 43 -8.73 8.26 -5.99
N PRO A 44 -9.00 7.59 -7.14
CA PRO A 44 -10.06 8.00 -8.04
C PRO A 44 -11.45 8.10 -7.39
N LEU A 45 -11.77 7.19 -6.47
CA LEU A 45 -13.04 7.20 -5.74
C LEU A 45 -13.18 8.47 -4.88
N GLU A 46 -12.17 8.74 -4.05
CA GLU A 46 -12.18 9.90 -3.14
C GLU A 46 -12.27 11.22 -3.91
N ARG A 47 -11.52 11.35 -5.01
CA ARG A 47 -11.57 12.52 -5.89
C ARG A 47 -12.91 12.64 -6.61
N ALA A 48 -13.51 11.53 -7.04
CA ALA A 48 -14.80 11.54 -7.74
C ALA A 48 -15.92 12.05 -6.82
N ILE A 49 -15.87 11.74 -5.53
CA ILE A 49 -16.87 12.18 -4.54
C ILE A 49 -16.55 13.55 -3.92
N ASN A 50 -15.30 14.02 -3.99
CA ASN A 50 -14.87 15.34 -3.52
C ASN A 50 -15.24 16.49 -4.49
N ILE A 51 -16.53 16.56 -4.85
CA ILE A 51 -17.06 17.47 -5.88
C ILE A 51 -16.94 18.94 -5.44
N LEU A 52 -17.17 19.21 -4.15
CA LEU A 52 -17.15 20.57 -3.61
C LEU A 52 -15.76 21.21 -3.64
N ASP A 53 -14.71 20.39 -3.64
CA ASP A 53 -13.32 20.83 -3.69
C ASP A 53 -12.67 20.52 -5.05
N LEU A 54 -13.47 20.61 -6.13
CA LEU A 54 -12.99 20.50 -7.52
C LEU A 54 -12.24 19.20 -7.83
N HIS A 55 -12.64 18.08 -7.21
CA HIS A 55 -11.97 16.78 -7.37
C HIS A 55 -10.48 16.80 -6.96
N SER A 56 -10.12 17.68 -6.01
CA SER A 56 -8.83 17.69 -5.34
C SER A 56 -8.63 16.42 -4.51
N CYS A 57 -7.39 16.21 -4.06
CA CYS A 57 -7.12 15.18 -3.06
C CYS A 57 -7.70 15.58 -1.70
N VAL A 58 -8.19 14.60 -0.94
CA VAL A 58 -8.64 14.81 0.45
C VAL A 58 -7.43 14.73 1.38
N ASP A 59 -6.93 15.88 1.84
CA ASP A 59 -5.71 15.96 2.67
C ASP A 59 -5.80 15.12 3.95
N TYR A 60 -6.95 15.13 4.63
CA TYR A 60 -7.14 14.35 5.85
C TYR A 60 -6.86 12.84 5.64
N TYR A 61 -7.23 12.26 4.51
CA TYR A 61 -6.96 10.85 4.22
C TYR A 61 -5.49 10.61 3.88
N ASN A 62 -4.83 11.60 3.26
CA ASN A 62 -3.40 11.53 3.00
C ASN A 62 -2.59 11.62 4.30
N ASP A 63 -3.00 12.45 5.25
CA ASP A 63 -2.36 12.60 6.55
C ASP A 63 -2.46 11.30 7.37
N VAL A 64 -3.64 10.67 7.39
CA VAL A 64 -3.85 9.34 8.00
C VAL A 64 -2.95 8.29 7.34
N ALA A 65 -2.85 8.29 6.00
CA ALA A 65 -1.98 7.35 5.30
C ALA A 65 -0.49 7.55 5.64
N LEU A 66 -0.03 8.81 5.76
CA LEU A 66 1.34 9.14 6.15
C LEU A 66 1.64 8.75 7.59
N GLU A 67 0.70 8.99 8.52
CA GLU A 67 0.85 8.59 9.93
C GLU A 67 0.98 7.06 10.06
N PHE A 68 0.10 6.30 9.41
CA PHE A 68 0.18 4.85 9.38
C PHE A 68 1.50 4.35 8.77
N ASN A 69 1.94 4.94 7.65
CA ASN A 69 3.20 4.58 7.00
C ASN A 69 4.41 4.83 7.90
N ALA A 70 4.41 5.91 8.68
CA ALA A 70 5.46 6.17 9.67
C ALA A 70 5.47 5.08 10.76
N LYS A 71 4.31 4.66 11.27
CA LYS A 71 4.20 3.55 12.23
C LYS A 71 4.71 2.24 11.62
N LEU A 72 4.40 1.97 10.35
CA LEU A 72 4.87 0.80 9.61
C LEU A 72 6.40 0.79 9.47
N GLY A 73 7.01 1.92 9.10
CA GLY A 73 8.47 2.07 9.04
C GLY A 73 9.16 1.86 10.39
N CYS A 74 8.54 2.33 11.47
CA CYS A 74 8.98 2.03 12.85
C CYS A 74 8.92 0.53 13.15
N LEU A 75 7.84 -0.16 12.76
CA LEU A 75 7.71 -1.62 12.91
C LEU A 75 8.79 -2.37 12.13
N VAL A 76 9.04 -1.99 10.86
CA VAL A 76 10.10 -2.58 10.04
C VAL A 76 11.46 -2.43 10.71
N THR A 77 11.79 -1.23 11.17
CA THR A 77 13.03 -0.95 11.89
C THR A 77 13.16 -1.77 13.16
N LYS A 78 12.08 -1.89 13.94
CA LYS A 78 12.02 -2.70 15.16
C LYS A 78 12.30 -4.17 14.87
N LEU A 79 11.56 -4.78 13.95
CA LEU A 79 11.66 -6.20 13.67
C LEU A 79 13.01 -6.60 13.05
N ASN A 80 13.59 -5.77 12.17
CA ASN A 80 14.94 -6.01 11.65
C ASN A 80 16.02 -5.99 12.74
N LYS A 81 15.83 -5.23 13.83
CA LYS A 81 16.74 -5.23 14.99
C LYS A 81 16.54 -6.44 15.90
N GLU A 82 15.29 -6.85 16.09
CA GLU A 82 14.94 -7.94 17.01
C GLU A 82 15.13 -9.34 16.41
N LEU A 83 14.90 -9.49 15.10
CA LEU A 83 14.87 -10.79 14.42
C LEU A 83 16.12 -10.98 13.55
N ASN A 84 17.10 -11.71 14.08
CA ASN A 84 18.38 -11.91 13.42
C ASN A 84 18.22 -12.56 12.03
N GLY A 85 18.84 -11.95 11.01
CA GLY A 85 18.77 -12.44 9.63
C GLY A 85 17.43 -12.22 8.93
N PHE A 86 16.47 -11.52 9.55
CA PHE A 86 15.27 -11.05 8.88
C PHE A 86 15.58 -9.80 8.05
N GLN A 87 15.13 -9.80 6.80
CA GLN A 87 15.24 -8.69 5.86
C GLN A 87 13.83 -8.24 5.53
N LEU A 88 13.31 -7.34 6.35
CA LEU A 88 12.04 -6.70 6.14
C LEU A 88 12.27 -5.33 5.50
N VAL A 89 11.57 -5.05 4.41
CA VAL A 89 11.62 -3.74 3.73
C VAL A 89 10.21 -3.19 3.59
N ASP A 90 10.03 -1.89 3.80
CA ASP A 90 8.81 -1.19 3.41
C ASP A 90 8.97 -0.61 2.00
N ALA A 91 8.01 -0.90 1.13
CA ALA A 91 7.86 -0.31 -0.19
C ALA A 91 6.86 0.84 -0.09
N SER A 92 7.32 2.05 -0.44
CA SER A 92 6.48 3.25 -0.45
C SER A 92 5.52 3.24 -1.64
N ALA A 93 4.33 2.66 -1.45
CA ALA A 93 3.23 2.86 -2.39
C ALA A 93 2.81 4.33 -2.49
N TYR A 94 3.08 5.11 -1.44
CA TYR A 94 2.78 6.52 -1.39
C TYR A 94 3.45 7.27 -2.54
N ASP A 95 4.78 7.19 -2.63
CA ASP A 95 5.55 7.90 -3.65
C ASP A 95 5.25 7.38 -5.05
N MET A 96 5.12 6.05 -5.19
CA MET A 96 4.80 5.42 -6.48
C MET A 96 3.47 5.93 -7.05
N VAL A 97 2.42 5.95 -6.22
CA VAL A 97 1.10 6.39 -6.66
C VAL A 97 1.05 7.92 -6.81
N LEU A 98 1.72 8.67 -5.93
CA LEU A 98 1.80 10.13 -6.05
C LEU A 98 2.45 10.56 -7.37
N GLN A 99 3.49 9.86 -7.84
CA GLN A 99 4.11 10.08 -9.15
C GLN A 99 3.11 9.86 -10.30
N ILE A 100 2.28 8.82 -10.23
CA ILE A 100 1.25 8.54 -11.23
C ILE A 100 0.18 9.65 -11.24
N VAL A 101 -0.23 10.11 -10.05
CA VAL A 101 -1.23 11.17 -9.90
C VAL A 101 -0.70 12.52 -10.40
N THR A 102 0.57 12.85 -10.12
CA THR A 102 1.16 14.16 -10.44
C THR A 102 1.75 14.23 -11.85
N HIS A 103 2.18 13.11 -12.41
CA HIS A 103 2.76 13.01 -13.76
C HIS A 103 2.02 12.02 -14.67
N PRO A 104 0.69 12.14 -14.84
CA PRO A 104 -0.11 11.12 -15.52
C PRO A 104 0.32 10.87 -16.98
N SER A 105 0.88 11.86 -17.66
CA SER A 105 1.39 11.70 -19.03
C SER A 105 2.57 10.74 -19.14
N GLN A 106 3.40 10.61 -18.11
CA GLN A 106 4.52 9.66 -18.07
C GLN A 106 4.04 8.22 -17.86
N TYR A 107 2.87 8.06 -17.23
CA TYR A 107 2.30 6.76 -16.86
C TYR A 107 1.07 6.37 -17.70
N ALA A 108 0.65 7.21 -18.65
CA ALA A 108 -0.54 7.00 -19.46
C ALA A 108 -0.53 5.62 -20.15
N HIS A 109 0.62 5.20 -20.70
CA HIS A 109 0.78 3.88 -21.33
C HIS A 109 0.54 2.71 -20.35
N CYS A 110 0.91 2.85 -19.07
CA CYS A 110 0.67 1.85 -18.03
C CYS A 110 -0.82 1.78 -17.61
N ILE A 111 -1.51 2.91 -17.62
CA ILE A 111 -2.95 2.96 -17.27
C ILE A 111 -3.78 2.32 -18.39
N TYR A 112 -3.45 2.61 -19.65
CA TYR A 112 -4.09 1.96 -20.79
C TYR A 112 -3.85 0.45 -20.78
N SER A 113 -2.62 -0.03 -20.53
CA SER A 113 -2.34 -1.47 -20.48
C SER A 113 -3.07 -2.19 -19.33
N ALA A 114 -3.19 -1.58 -18.16
CA ALA A 114 -3.95 -2.14 -17.03
C ALA A 114 -5.46 -2.21 -17.31
N THR A 115 -6.04 -1.23 -18.00
CA THR A 115 -7.46 -1.27 -18.39
C THR A 115 -7.77 -2.34 -19.45
N TRP A 116 -6.82 -2.69 -20.32
CA TRP A 116 -6.96 -3.87 -21.20
C TRP A 116 -6.92 -5.21 -20.45
N LEU A 117 -6.33 -5.27 -19.26
CA LEU A 117 -6.31 -6.47 -18.41
C LEU A 117 -7.63 -6.67 -17.63
N ILE A 118 -8.39 -5.60 -17.37
CA ILE A 118 -9.72 -5.67 -16.74
C ILE A 118 -10.80 -5.74 -17.83
N LYS A 119 -10.67 -6.70 -18.76
CA LYS A 119 -11.79 -7.07 -19.63
C LYS A 119 -12.60 -8.19 -18.97
N PRO A 120 -13.96 -8.14 -19.03
CA PRO A 120 -14.77 -9.26 -18.57
C PRO A 120 -14.36 -10.51 -19.35
N ALA A 121 -13.89 -11.52 -18.61
CA ALA A 121 -13.34 -12.75 -19.16
C ALA A 121 -14.41 -13.50 -19.96
N GLY A 122 -14.29 -13.45 -21.28
CA GLY A 122 -14.93 -14.36 -22.21
C GLY A 122 -13.87 -15.24 -22.87
N GLY A 123 -13.40 -16.27 -22.15
CA GLY A 123 -12.82 -17.48 -22.74
C GLY A 123 -11.31 -17.54 -22.99
N LEU A 124 -10.61 -18.26 -22.11
CA LEU A 124 -9.43 -19.13 -22.32
C LEU A 124 -8.05 -18.57 -22.76
N LEU A 125 -7.06 -18.83 -21.88
CA LEU A 125 -5.59 -19.00 -22.06
C LEU A 125 -4.78 -17.71 -22.33
N VAL A 126 -3.68 -17.39 -21.64
CA VAL A 126 -2.54 -18.23 -21.23
C VAL A 126 -1.88 -17.64 -19.97
N LEU A 127 -1.67 -18.48 -18.95
CA LEU A 127 -0.66 -18.27 -17.89
C LEU A 127 0.74 -18.42 -18.53
N HIS A 128 1.46 -17.34 -18.81
CA HIS A 128 2.90 -17.42 -19.03
C HIS A 128 3.56 -16.03 -18.92
N TRP A 129 4.51 -15.89 -17.99
CA TRP A 129 5.41 -14.74 -17.77
C TRP A 129 4.70 -13.50 -17.19
N ILE A 130 4.86 -13.15 -15.92
CA ILE A 130 6.10 -12.63 -15.32
C ILE A 130 6.21 -13.16 -13.89
N VAL A 131 7.07 -14.16 -13.71
CA VAL A 131 7.84 -14.32 -12.48
C VAL A 131 8.88 -13.20 -12.52
N PHE A 132 8.90 -12.35 -11.49
CA PHE A 132 9.94 -11.36 -11.27
C PHE A 132 11.32 -12.04 -11.34
N ASN A 133 12.12 -11.61 -12.31
CA ASN A 133 13.59 -11.61 -12.22
C ASN A 133 13.98 -10.24 -11.67
#